data_AF-A0A6P6QP39-F1
#
_entry.id   AF-A0A6P6QP39-F1
#
_cell.length_a   1.000
_cell.length_b   1.000
_cell.length_c   1.000
_cell.angle_alpha   90.00
_cell.angle_beta   90.00
_cell.angle_gamma   90.00
#
_symmetry.space_group_name_H-M   'P 1'
#
loop_
_entity.id
_entity.type
_entity.pdbx_description
1 polymer ?
#
loop_
_entity_poly.entity_id
_entity_poly.type
_entity_poly.pdbx_seq_one_letter_code
_entity_poly.pdbx_strand_id
1 'polypeptide(L)'
;MPRQFLCPVFGSSLWLALILQSLISSAVTYRKPVSGGKRHSFLERTLILLDVNTRSPVKVLNDNFLSLQLDPSIIKDGWLDFLSSKQLVTLARGLSPAYLRFGGKRTDFLQFHNLKNLAKFRGPGPDYYLKNYEDDIVRSDFALDKQKGCKLASHPDMMLELQREKAAQMQQVLLKEQLSNIYSDVTLTARSLDKLYNFADCAGLHLILGLNALHRNPDNSWNTSSALSLLKYSAGKKYNISWELGNEPNSYRTMAALSVNSSRLAQDYSLLRTLLQSVRFYSRANLYGPNIGRPQKNAIMFLDGMWRVISYKPKLFLQNCAENSTGVCLCVLV
;
A
#
# COMPACT_ATOMS: atom_id res chain seq x y z
N MET A 1 42.19 -39.21 -16.74
CA MET A 1 42.60 -37.89 -16.23
C MET A 1 41.93 -36.81 -17.07
N PRO A 2 41.59 -35.61 -16.55
CA PRO A 2 41.79 -35.08 -15.20
C PRO A 2 40.47 -34.72 -14.46
N ARG A 3 40.41 -34.99 -13.15
CA ARG A 3 40.40 -34.03 -12.01
C ARG A 3 39.01 -33.74 -11.45
N GLN A 4 38.61 -34.62 -10.55
CA GLN A 4 37.70 -34.35 -9.45
C GLN A 4 38.37 -33.37 -8.48
N PHE A 5 37.64 -32.33 -8.08
CA PHE A 5 37.95 -31.55 -6.88
C PHE A 5 36.93 -31.91 -5.80
N LEU A 6 37.41 -32.69 -4.84
CA LEU A 6 36.84 -32.82 -3.50
C LEU A 6 37.12 -31.52 -2.73
N CYS A 7 36.10 -31.00 -2.05
CA CYS A 7 36.30 -30.17 -0.87
C CYS A 7 35.46 -30.75 0.28
N PRO A 8 35.97 -30.75 1.51
CA PRO A 8 35.53 -31.66 2.55
C PRO A 8 34.36 -31.09 3.35
N VAL A 9 33.50 -32.01 3.76
CA VAL A 9 32.60 -31.84 4.90
C VAL A 9 33.46 -31.79 6.16
N PHE A 10 33.43 -30.65 6.87
CA PHE A 10 33.68 -30.62 8.30
C PHE A 10 32.50 -29.92 8.95
N GLY A 11 31.81 -30.66 9.82
CA GLY A 11 30.67 -30.18 10.58
C GLY A 11 31.08 -29.14 11.62
N SER A 12 30.14 -28.27 11.94
CA SER A 12 29.93 -27.81 13.30
C SER A 12 28.52 -27.24 13.40
N SER A 13 27.61 -28.14 13.76
CA SER A 13 26.34 -27.85 14.42
C SER A 13 26.59 -26.99 15.66
N LEU A 14 26.61 -25.66 15.53
CA LEU A 14 26.70 -24.74 16.67
C LEU A 14 26.35 -23.26 16.37
N TRP A 15 25.55 -22.97 15.33
CA TRP A 15 25.17 -21.59 14.99
C TRP A 15 23.67 -21.39 14.71
N LEU A 16 22.79 -22.14 15.37
CA LEU A 16 21.33 -22.01 15.21
C LEU A 16 20.54 -21.90 16.51
N ALA A 17 21.18 -21.55 17.63
CA ALA A 17 20.51 -21.43 18.94
C ALA A 17 20.80 -20.09 19.65
N LEU A 18 20.77 -18.95 18.93
CA LEU A 18 21.05 -17.63 19.54
C LEU A 18 20.16 -16.47 19.05
N ILE A 19 18.97 -16.74 18.50
CA ILE A 19 17.95 -15.68 18.21
C ILE A 19 16.60 -15.99 18.87
N LEU A 20 16.62 -16.57 20.08
CA LEU A 20 15.41 -16.71 20.88
C LEU A 20 15.71 -16.56 22.38
N GLN A 21 16.21 -15.37 22.76
CA GLN A 21 16.21 -14.83 24.13
C GLN A 21 16.79 -13.41 24.12
N SER A 22 16.02 -12.41 23.67
CA SER A 22 16.33 -11.00 23.93
C SER A 22 15.14 -10.17 24.41
N LEU A 23 14.08 -10.84 24.87
CA LEU A 23 13.13 -10.28 25.82
C LEU A 23 13.34 -11.04 27.12
N ILE A 24 14.17 -10.49 28.01
CA ILE A 24 14.11 -10.54 29.48
C ILE A 24 15.45 -10.01 30.01
N SER A 25 15.37 -8.87 30.69
CA SER A 25 16.25 -8.41 31.77
C SER A 25 17.74 -8.15 31.46
N SER A 26 18.08 -6.87 31.35
CA SER A 26 19.46 -6.38 31.58
C SER A 26 19.46 -5.29 32.64
N ALA A 27 18.91 -5.60 33.82
CA ALA A 27 19.26 -4.87 35.03
C ALA A 27 20.53 -5.52 35.62
N VAL A 28 21.69 -5.14 35.10
CA VAL A 28 22.98 -5.53 35.70
C VAL A 28 23.22 -4.63 36.91
N THR A 29 22.92 -5.18 38.07
CA THR A 29 23.23 -4.62 39.40
C THR A 29 24.73 -4.57 39.63
N TYR A 30 25.28 -3.37 39.76
CA TYR A 30 26.60 -3.13 40.37
C TYR A 30 26.45 -3.28 41.89
N ARG A 31 26.91 -4.40 42.48
CA ARG A 31 26.97 -4.56 43.95
C ARG A 31 28.31 -4.05 44.47
N LYS A 32 28.32 -2.86 45.09
CA LYS A 32 29.31 -2.50 46.12
C LYS A 32 28.75 -2.91 47.50
N PRO A 33 29.54 -3.50 48.40
CA PRO A 33 29.09 -3.73 49.77
C PRO A 33 29.21 -2.41 50.54
N VAL A 34 28.09 -1.91 51.05
CA VAL A 34 28.09 -0.82 52.04
C VAL A 34 27.50 -1.35 53.34
N SER A 35 28.31 -1.22 54.37
CA SER A 35 28.06 -1.59 55.76
C SER A 35 26.79 -0.94 56.31
N GLY A 36 26.26 -1.57 57.36
CA GLY A 36 24.95 -1.33 57.95
C GLY A 36 24.63 0.15 58.20
N GLY A 37 23.52 0.58 57.63
CA GLY A 37 22.87 1.86 57.89
C GLY A 37 21.38 1.70 57.62
N LYS A 38 20.55 2.05 58.61
CA LYS A 38 19.09 1.89 58.65
C LYS A 38 18.43 2.22 57.29
N ARG A 39 17.72 1.24 56.68
CA ARG A 39 16.88 1.46 55.51
C ARG A 39 15.66 2.30 55.90
N HIS A 40 15.78 3.61 55.84
CA HIS A 40 14.62 4.45 55.57
C HIS A 40 14.28 4.27 54.09
N SER A 41 13.17 3.60 53.80
CA SER A 41 12.63 3.51 52.44
C SER A 41 12.06 4.87 52.02
N PHE A 42 12.95 5.79 51.62
CA PHE A 42 12.52 6.94 50.84
C PHE A 42 12.16 6.43 49.44
N LEU A 43 10.86 6.27 49.19
CA LEU A 43 10.34 6.26 47.83
C LEU A 43 10.66 7.63 47.25
N GLU A 44 11.78 7.75 46.53
CA GLU A 44 12.10 8.92 45.72
C GLU A 44 10.94 9.12 44.74
N ARG A 45 10.11 10.13 45.00
CA ARG A 45 9.02 10.50 44.09
C ARG A 45 9.62 11.43 43.05
N THR A 46 9.80 10.94 41.83
CA THR A 46 10.13 11.78 40.69
C THR A 46 8.97 12.74 40.42
N LEU A 47 9.21 14.03 40.59
CA LEU A 47 8.25 15.07 40.27
C LEU A 47 8.45 15.51 38.82
N ILE A 48 7.43 15.29 37.98
CA ILE A 48 7.41 15.73 36.58
C ILE A 48 6.43 16.90 36.48
N LEU A 49 6.93 18.06 36.07
CA LEU A 49 6.11 19.23 35.77
C LEU A 49 5.85 19.29 34.26
N LEU A 50 4.57 19.32 33.88
CA LEU A 50 4.14 19.47 32.49
C LEU A 50 3.64 20.90 32.31
N ASP A 51 4.31 21.66 31.44
CA ASP A 51 3.82 22.95 30.97
C ASP A 51 3.05 22.77 29.66
N VAL A 52 1.77 23.17 29.64
CA VAL A 52 0.86 22.98 28.51
C VAL A 52 0.43 24.35 28.00
N ASN A 53 0.94 24.74 26.82
CA ASN A 53 0.56 25.99 26.17
C ASN A 53 -0.63 25.77 25.22
N THR A 54 -1.78 26.39 25.55
CA THR A 54 -3.02 26.32 24.78
C THR A 54 -3.36 27.62 24.03
N ARG A 55 -2.45 28.60 23.98
CA ARG A 55 -2.71 29.92 23.38
C ARG A 55 -2.94 29.87 21.86
N SER A 56 -2.26 28.99 21.16
CA SER A 56 -2.41 28.81 19.71
C SER A 56 -2.01 27.40 19.28
N PRO A 57 -2.76 26.77 18.34
CA PRO A 57 -2.38 25.47 17.83
C PRO A 57 -1.07 25.56 17.05
N VAL A 58 -0.16 24.61 17.30
CA VAL A 58 1.12 24.53 16.56
C VAL A 58 0.87 24.14 15.10
N LYS A 59 -0.05 23.20 14.87
CA LYS A 59 -0.54 22.78 13.56
C LYS A 59 -1.99 22.31 13.66
N VAL A 60 -2.75 22.53 12.60
CA VAL A 60 -4.06 21.93 12.39
C VAL A 60 -3.87 20.79 11.39
N LEU A 61 -4.32 19.59 11.76
CA LEU A 61 -4.17 18.39 10.94
C LEU A 61 -5.45 18.14 10.14
N ASN A 62 -5.32 17.34 9.08
CA ASN A 62 -6.48 16.85 8.33
C ASN A 62 -7.26 15.84 9.20
N ASP A 63 -8.59 15.81 9.10
CA ASP A 63 -9.42 14.80 9.77
C ASP A 63 -8.99 13.37 9.37
N ASN A 64 -8.46 13.20 8.17
CA ASN A 64 -7.92 11.95 7.64
C ASN A 64 -6.43 11.71 8.01
N PHE A 65 -5.88 12.38 9.02
CA PHE A 65 -4.45 12.35 9.35
C PHE A 65 -3.91 10.93 9.60
N LEU A 66 -4.64 10.12 10.37
CA LEU A 66 -4.30 8.71 10.56
C LEU A 66 -4.99 7.90 9.47
N SER A 67 -4.21 7.18 8.67
CA SER A 67 -4.70 6.53 7.46
C SER A 67 -4.04 5.18 7.20
N LEU A 68 -4.49 4.49 6.16
CA LEU A 68 -4.10 3.12 5.85
C LEU A 68 -3.41 3.03 4.50
N GLN A 69 -2.53 2.05 4.35
CA GLN A 69 -1.98 1.66 3.07
C GLN A 69 -2.12 0.16 2.83
N LEU A 70 -2.42 -0.16 1.58
CA LEU A 70 -2.38 -1.49 1.00
C LEU A 70 -1.43 -1.47 -0.21
N ASP A 71 -0.42 -2.32 -0.18
CA ASP A 71 0.48 -2.48 -1.32
C ASP A 71 -0.22 -3.26 -2.46
N PRO A 72 -0.02 -2.91 -3.75
CA PRO A 72 -0.65 -3.63 -4.87
C PRO A 72 -0.30 -5.11 -4.98
N SER A 73 0.67 -5.57 -4.20
CA SER A 73 0.99 -6.98 -4.06
C SER A 73 -0.16 -7.86 -3.64
N ILE A 74 -1.17 -7.30 -2.97
CA ILE A 74 -2.36 -8.03 -2.52
C ILE A 74 -3.25 -8.54 -3.65
N ILE A 75 -3.02 -8.09 -4.88
CA ILE A 75 -3.76 -8.55 -6.05
C ILE A 75 -3.33 -9.96 -6.47
N LYS A 76 -2.08 -10.35 -6.19
CA LYS A 76 -1.60 -11.70 -6.55
C LYS A 76 -2.34 -12.76 -5.72
N ASP A 77 -2.55 -13.92 -6.35
CA ASP A 77 -3.08 -15.15 -5.72
C ASP A 77 -4.49 -15.04 -5.09
N GLY A 78 -5.25 -14.02 -5.50
CA GLY A 78 -6.62 -13.81 -5.04
C GLY A 78 -6.71 -13.44 -3.56
N TRP A 79 -5.63 -12.86 -3.00
CA TRP A 79 -5.67 -12.43 -1.60
C TRP A 79 -6.74 -11.35 -1.40
N LEU A 80 -6.90 -10.41 -2.35
CA LEU A 80 -7.87 -9.30 -2.34
C LEU A 80 -9.30 -9.64 -1.84
N ASP A 81 -9.74 -10.89 -1.95
CA ASP A 81 -11.01 -11.38 -1.38
C ASP A 81 -11.12 -11.18 0.13
N PHE A 82 -9.99 -11.04 0.84
CA PHE A 82 -9.95 -10.74 2.28
C PHE A 82 -10.60 -9.38 2.62
N LEU A 83 -10.64 -8.45 1.65
CA LEU A 83 -11.27 -7.13 1.85
C LEU A 83 -12.77 -7.23 2.13
N SER A 84 -13.41 -8.32 1.68
CA SER A 84 -14.82 -8.62 1.95
C SER A 84 -15.10 -9.08 3.39
N SER A 85 -14.06 -9.28 4.22
CA SER A 85 -14.23 -9.73 5.60
C SER A 85 -14.96 -8.70 6.46
N LYS A 86 -16.05 -9.12 7.10
CA LYS A 86 -16.81 -8.30 8.08
C LYS A 86 -15.93 -7.80 9.22
N GLN A 87 -15.00 -8.63 9.70
CA GLN A 87 -14.07 -8.24 10.76
C GLN A 87 -13.17 -7.10 10.30
N LEU A 88 -12.57 -7.24 9.12
CA LEU A 88 -11.67 -6.21 8.57
C LEU A 88 -12.42 -4.91 8.30
N VAL A 89 -13.61 -4.98 7.71
CA VAL A 89 -14.42 -3.77 7.47
C VAL A 89 -14.82 -3.09 8.77
N THR A 90 -15.14 -3.85 9.82
CA THR A 90 -15.44 -3.28 11.15
C THR A 90 -14.23 -2.57 11.75
N LEU A 91 -13.03 -3.15 11.63
CA LEU A 91 -11.78 -2.51 12.07
C LEU A 91 -11.48 -1.25 11.26
N ALA A 92 -11.64 -1.30 9.94
CA ALA A 92 -11.42 -0.18 9.04
C ALA A 92 -12.39 0.98 9.31
N ARG A 93 -13.66 0.69 9.61
CA ARG A 93 -14.66 1.70 10.04
C ARG A 93 -14.23 2.44 11.30
N GLY A 94 -13.59 1.76 12.24
CA GLY A 94 -13.07 2.38 13.46
C GLY A 94 -11.96 3.41 13.21
N LEU A 95 -11.38 3.43 12.00
CA LEU A 95 -10.37 4.40 11.58
C LEU A 95 -10.96 5.53 10.71
N SER A 96 -12.26 5.48 10.38
CA SER A 96 -12.91 6.55 9.63
C SER A 96 -13.04 7.82 10.51
N PRO A 97 -12.82 9.04 9.96
CA PRO A 97 -12.41 9.33 8.58
C PRO A 97 -10.91 9.06 8.35
N ALA A 98 -10.58 8.39 7.25
CA ALA A 98 -9.21 8.10 6.88
C ALA A 98 -9.07 7.93 5.35
N TYR A 99 -7.85 8.06 4.84
CA TYR A 99 -7.53 7.62 3.49
C TYR A 99 -7.16 6.14 3.49
N LEU A 100 -7.50 5.47 2.39
CA LEU A 100 -6.92 4.19 2.02
C LEU A 100 -6.02 4.42 0.82
N ARG A 101 -4.70 4.41 1.01
CA ARG A 101 -3.73 4.46 -0.08
C ARG A 101 -3.52 3.06 -0.64
N PHE A 102 -3.87 2.86 -1.90
CA PHE A 102 -3.51 1.69 -2.66
C PHE A 102 -2.24 1.98 -3.47
N GLY A 103 -1.10 1.73 -2.84
CA GLY A 103 0.22 2.06 -3.37
C GLY A 103 1.35 1.47 -2.54
N GLY A 104 2.54 1.42 -3.14
CA GLY A 104 3.74 0.83 -2.54
C GLY A 104 4.71 0.35 -3.63
N LYS A 105 5.60 -0.60 -3.30
CA LYS A 105 6.66 -1.05 -4.22
C LYS A 105 6.11 -1.62 -5.52
N ARG A 106 4.95 -2.29 -5.48
CA ARG A 106 4.31 -2.86 -6.68
C ARG A 106 3.48 -1.85 -7.50
N THR A 107 3.38 -0.58 -7.10
CA THR A 107 2.65 0.44 -7.86
C THR A 107 3.14 0.55 -9.30
N ASP A 108 4.45 0.53 -9.49
CA ASP A 108 5.09 0.72 -10.80
C ASP A 108 5.17 -0.56 -11.65
N PHE A 109 4.52 -1.63 -11.21
CA PHE A 109 4.35 -2.88 -11.95
C PHE A 109 2.87 -3.18 -12.22
N LEU A 110 1.98 -2.27 -11.79
CA LEU A 110 0.54 -2.43 -11.94
C LEU A 110 0.08 -2.05 -13.36
N GLN A 111 -0.72 -2.90 -13.99
CA GLN A 111 -1.38 -2.61 -15.26
C GLN A 111 -2.87 -2.88 -15.14
N PHE A 112 -3.69 -1.87 -15.43
CA PHE A 112 -5.13 -2.06 -15.52
C PHE A 112 -5.51 -2.71 -16.84
N HIS A 113 -6.20 -3.84 -16.75
CA HIS A 113 -6.79 -4.55 -17.87
C HIS A 113 -8.29 -4.68 -17.65
N ASN A 114 -9.05 -3.92 -18.43
CA ASN A 114 -10.49 -4.11 -18.53
C ASN A 114 -10.76 -5.24 -19.53
N LEU A 115 -10.61 -6.49 -19.08
CA LEU A 115 -11.02 -7.65 -19.85
C LEU A 115 -12.51 -7.49 -20.16
N LYS A 116 -12.83 -7.15 -21.41
CA LYS A 116 -14.22 -7.14 -21.88
C LYS A 116 -14.75 -8.56 -21.67
N ASN A 117 -15.88 -8.68 -20.98
CA ASN A 117 -16.57 -9.97 -20.86
C ASN A 117 -16.95 -10.45 -22.27
N LEU A 118 -16.11 -11.32 -22.87
CA LEU A 118 -16.39 -11.95 -24.17
C LEU A 118 -17.70 -12.76 -24.11
N ALA A 119 -18.10 -13.22 -22.92
CA ALA A 119 -19.36 -13.88 -22.64
C ALA A 119 -20.59 -12.95 -22.70
N LYS A 120 -20.44 -11.62 -22.72
CA LYS A 120 -21.56 -10.69 -22.99
C LYS A 120 -21.87 -10.56 -24.49
N PHE A 121 -20.93 -10.93 -25.36
CA PHE A 121 -21.06 -10.79 -26.82
C PHE A 121 -21.28 -12.14 -27.52
N ARG A 122 -20.84 -13.25 -26.94
CA ARG A 122 -21.23 -14.60 -27.35
C ARG A 122 -22.42 -14.97 -26.47
N GLY A 123 -23.56 -15.32 -27.06
CA GLY A 123 -24.80 -15.68 -26.36
C GLY A 123 -24.63 -16.77 -25.29
N PRO A 124 -25.70 -17.18 -24.60
CA PRO A 124 -25.62 -18.00 -23.39
C PRO A 124 -24.96 -19.36 -23.66
N GLY A 125 -23.67 -19.46 -23.35
CA GLY A 125 -22.90 -20.71 -23.29
C GLY A 125 -22.69 -21.18 -21.84
N PRO A 126 -22.08 -22.36 -21.61
CA PRO A 126 -21.82 -22.87 -20.26
C PRO A 126 -21.05 -21.88 -19.37
N ASP A 127 -20.11 -21.14 -19.97
CA ASP A 127 -19.29 -20.11 -19.30
C ASP A 127 -20.09 -18.84 -18.96
N TYR A 128 -21.24 -18.59 -19.59
CA TYR A 128 -22.08 -17.42 -19.35
C TYR A 128 -22.64 -17.42 -17.92
N TYR A 129 -23.09 -18.58 -17.45
CA TYR A 129 -23.64 -18.74 -16.10
C TYR A 129 -22.55 -18.69 -15.03
N LEU A 130 -21.40 -19.35 -15.27
CA LEU A 130 -20.29 -19.38 -14.31
C LEU A 130 -19.67 -17.98 -14.08
N LYS A 131 -19.61 -17.13 -15.11
CA LYS A 131 -19.02 -15.77 -15.00
C LYS A 131 -19.99 -14.69 -14.54
N ASN A 132 -21.29 -14.81 -14.87
CA ASN A 132 -22.30 -13.97 -14.20
C ASN A 132 -22.35 -14.29 -12.71
N TYR A 133 -22.18 -15.55 -12.32
CA TYR A 133 -22.03 -15.94 -10.92
C TYR A 133 -20.83 -15.25 -10.25
N GLU A 134 -19.69 -15.10 -10.93
CA GLU A 134 -18.53 -14.37 -10.38
C GLU A 134 -18.71 -12.84 -10.25
N ASP A 135 -19.37 -12.20 -11.22
CA ASP A 135 -19.75 -10.78 -11.17
C ASP A 135 -20.84 -10.54 -10.11
N ASP A 136 -21.77 -11.49 -9.95
CA ASP A 136 -22.79 -11.53 -8.91
C ASP A 136 -22.17 -11.81 -7.53
N ILE A 137 -21.08 -12.58 -7.44
CA ILE A 137 -20.34 -12.79 -6.19
C ILE A 137 -19.75 -11.47 -5.67
N VAL A 138 -19.21 -10.60 -6.53
CA VAL A 138 -18.74 -9.27 -6.08
C VAL A 138 -19.89 -8.38 -5.61
N ARG A 139 -21.05 -8.49 -6.26
CA ARG A 139 -22.30 -7.89 -5.79
C ARG A 139 -22.81 -8.51 -4.49
N SER A 140 -22.49 -9.78 -4.22
CA SER A 140 -22.90 -10.49 -3.02
C SER A 140 -22.02 -10.14 -1.81
N ASP A 141 -20.71 -9.95 -2.00
CA ASP A 141 -19.76 -9.63 -0.91
C ASP A 141 -20.11 -8.30 -0.22
N PHE A 142 -20.49 -7.30 -1.03
CA PHE A 142 -20.89 -5.98 -0.58
C PHE A 142 -22.22 -5.57 -1.22
N ALA A 143 -23.30 -5.65 -0.45
CA ALA A 143 -24.58 -5.04 -0.84
C ALA A 143 -24.57 -3.56 -0.43
N LEU A 144 -24.20 -2.69 -1.37
CA LEU A 144 -24.28 -1.24 -1.20
C LEU A 144 -25.76 -0.81 -1.30
N ASP A 145 -26.43 -0.68 -0.15
CA ASP A 145 -27.76 -0.07 -0.06
C ASP A 145 -27.59 1.43 0.21
N LYS A 146 -27.95 2.27 -0.76
CA LYS A 146 -27.85 3.74 -0.67
C LYS A 146 -28.68 4.33 0.47
N GLN A 147 -29.68 3.61 1.01
CA GLN A 147 -30.55 4.09 2.08
C GLN A 147 -30.20 3.50 3.46
N LYS A 148 -29.57 2.31 3.52
CA LYS A 148 -29.26 1.62 4.79
C LYS A 148 -27.77 1.46 5.09
N GLY A 149 -26.90 2.02 4.24
CA GLY A 149 -25.45 1.86 4.33
C GLY A 149 -24.97 0.51 3.76
N CYS A 150 -23.65 0.29 3.81
CA CYS A 150 -23.05 -0.93 3.28
C CYS A 150 -23.36 -2.16 4.15
N LYS A 151 -24.00 -3.17 3.55
CA LYS A 151 -24.21 -4.49 4.14
C LYS A 151 -23.17 -5.48 3.61
N LEU A 152 -22.52 -6.18 4.53
CA LEU A 152 -21.56 -7.23 4.21
C LEU A 152 -22.31 -8.57 4.09
N ALA A 153 -21.97 -9.38 3.08
CA ALA A 153 -22.37 -10.77 3.09
C ALA A 153 -21.76 -11.50 4.30
N SER A 154 -22.47 -12.51 4.78
CA SER A 154 -21.93 -13.47 5.73
C SER A 154 -21.20 -14.55 4.94
N HIS A 155 -19.89 -14.63 5.07
CA HIS A 155 -19.10 -15.72 4.49
C HIS A 155 -19.07 -16.92 5.45
N PRO A 156 -19.14 -18.18 4.95
CA PRO A 156 -18.92 -19.37 5.76
C PRO A 156 -17.49 -19.43 6.33
N ASP A 157 -17.32 -20.04 7.50
CA ASP A 157 -16.01 -20.12 8.20
C ASP A 157 -14.90 -20.77 7.36
N MET A 158 -15.24 -21.75 6.51
CA MET A 158 -14.29 -22.37 5.57
C MET A 158 -13.65 -21.36 4.60
N MET A 159 -14.38 -20.33 4.17
CA MET A 159 -13.82 -19.28 3.32
C MET A 159 -12.82 -18.41 4.08
N LEU A 160 -13.04 -18.21 5.39
CA LEU A 160 -12.12 -17.47 6.24
C LEU A 160 -10.81 -18.23 6.46
N GLU A 161 -10.87 -19.55 6.61
CA GLU A 161 -9.68 -20.40 6.77
C GLU A 161 -8.81 -20.40 5.50
N LEU A 162 -9.44 -20.56 4.33
CA LEU A 162 -8.75 -20.43 3.04
C LEU A 162 -8.10 -19.06 2.85
N GLN A 163 -8.78 -17.98 3.28
CA GLN A 163 -8.21 -16.62 3.23
C GLN A 163 -6.99 -16.48 4.15
N ARG A 164 -6.98 -17.12 5.33
CA ARG A 164 -5.82 -17.12 6.25
C ARG A 164 -4.64 -17.87 5.65
N GLU A 165 -4.88 -19.02 5.05
CA GLU A 165 -3.82 -19.79 4.37
C GLU A 165 -3.19 -18.99 3.23
N LYS A 166 -4.01 -18.36 2.39
CA LYS A 166 -3.52 -17.46 1.32
C LYS A 166 -2.72 -16.28 1.87
N ALA A 167 -3.17 -15.67 2.97
CA ALA A 167 -2.44 -14.58 3.62
C ALA A 167 -1.06 -15.03 4.13
N ALA A 168 -0.97 -16.23 4.71
CA ALA A 168 0.30 -16.79 5.19
C ALA A 168 1.28 -17.08 4.04
N GLN A 169 0.79 -17.59 2.91
CA GLN A 169 1.61 -17.78 1.70
C GLN A 169 2.09 -16.46 1.12
N MET A 170 1.24 -15.43 1.11
CA MET A 170 1.60 -14.09 0.63
C MET A 170 2.80 -13.52 1.39
N GLN A 171 2.86 -13.68 2.72
CA GLN A 171 4.00 -13.21 3.52
C GLN A 171 5.34 -13.76 3.02
N GLN A 172 5.39 -15.02 2.60
CA GLN A 172 6.60 -15.63 2.05
C GLN A 172 6.96 -15.05 0.67
N VAL A 173 5.95 -14.81 -0.18
CA VAL A 173 6.13 -14.18 -1.50
C VAL A 173 6.67 -12.75 -1.34
N LEU A 174 6.09 -11.95 -0.45
CA LEU A 174 6.53 -10.58 -0.17
C LEU A 174 7.96 -10.55 0.35
N LEU A 175 8.31 -11.46 1.26
CA LEU A 175 9.67 -11.55 1.79
C LEU A 175 10.68 -11.91 0.69
N LYS A 176 10.34 -12.86 -0.19
CA LYS A 176 11.20 -13.26 -1.31
C LYS A 176 11.44 -12.10 -2.27
N GLU A 177 10.40 -11.35 -2.63
CA GLU A 177 10.54 -10.19 -3.50
C GLU A 177 11.33 -9.05 -2.84
N GLN A 178 11.14 -8.83 -1.54
CA GLN A 178 11.92 -7.83 -0.80
C GLN A 178 13.43 -8.18 -0.77
N LEU A 179 13.77 -9.47 -0.68
CA LEU A 179 15.16 -9.93 -0.66
C LEU A 179 15.79 -9.95 -2.06
N SER A 180 15.05 -10.37 -3.09
CA SER A 180 15.57 -10.46 -4.46
C SER A 180 15.56 -9.12 -5.20
N ASN A 181 14.67 -8.20 -4.78
CA ASN A 181 14.36 -6.95 -5.47
C ASN A 181 13.93 -7.16 -6.95
N ILE A 182 13.31 -8.31 -7.24
CA ILE A 182 12.77 -8.65 -8.55
C ILE A 182 11.25 -8.69 -8.43
N TYR A 183 10.58 -7.91 -9.27
CA TYR A 183 9.13 -7.79 -9.29
C TYR A 183 8.59 -8.23 -10.65
N SER A 184 7.44 -8.87 -10.64
CA SER A 184 6.68 -9.18 -11.86
C SER A 184 5.51 -8.22 -12.01
N ASP A 185 5.08 -8.02 -13.26
CA ASP A 185 3.87 -7.27 -13.56
C ASP A 185 2.65 -7.82 -12.80
N VAL A 186 1.78 -6.91 -12.39
CA VAL A 186 0.53 -7.18 -11.68
C VAL A 186 -0.61 -6.64 -12.51
N THR A 187 -1.59 -7.48 -12.81
CA THR A 187 -2.79 -7.05 -13.55
C THR A 187 -3.90 -6.65 -12.59
N LEU A 188 -4.28 -5.37 -12.58
CA LEU A 188 -5.49 -4.89 -11.93
C LEU A 188 -6.69 -5.13 -12.86
N THR A 189 -7.57 -6.04 -12.48
CA THR A 189 -8.83 -6.28 -13.21
C THR A 189 -9.93 -5.32 -12.75
N ALA A 190 -10.93 -5.12 -13.60
CA ALA A 190 -12.17 -4.43 -13.25
C ALA A 190 -12.79 -4.95 -11.93
N ARG A 191 -12.84 -6.28 -11.77
CA ARG A 191 -13.34 -6.96 -10.57
C ARG A 191 -12.54 -6.58 -9.31
N SER A 192 -11.21 -6.57 -9.43
CA SER A 192 -10.33 -6.22 -8.31
C SER A 192 -10.50 -4.77 -7.87
N LEU A 193 -10.61 -3.87 -8.85
CA LEU A 193 -10.86 -2.46 -8.58
C LEU A 193 -12.23 -2.24 -7.91
N ASP A 194 -13.28 -2.91 -8.39
CA ASP A 194 -14.62 -2.86 -7.78
C ASP A 194 -14.56 -3.29 -6.31
N LYS A 195 -13.88 -4.40 -5.98
CA LYS A 195 -13.70 -4.87 -4.59
C LYS A 195 -12.97 -3.85 -3.73
N LEU A 196 -11.85 -3.33 -4.23
CA LEU A 196 -11.04 -2.34 -3.51
C LEU A 196 -11.82 -1.05 -3.21
N TYR A 197 -12.53 -0.52 -4.21
CA TYR A 197 -13.34 0.69 -4.02
C TYR A 197 -14.50 0.45 -3.06
N ASN A 198 -15.23 -0.67 -3.23
CA ASN A 198 -16.36 -1.00 -2.36
C ASN A 198 -15.92 -1.17 -0.91
N PHE A 199 -14.76 -1.78 -0.65
CA PHE A 199 -14.19 -1.87 0.69
C PHE A 199 -13.95 -0.48 1.30
N ALA A 200 -13.28 0.42 0.56
CA ALA A 200 -12.99 1.77 1.03
C ALA A 200 -14.27 2.54 1.33
N ASP A 201 -15.20 2.58 0.38
CA ASP A 201 -16.49 3.28 0.50
C ASP A 201 -17.33 2.72 1.66
N CYS A 202 -17.41 1.39 1.78
CA CYS A 202 -18.12 0.68 2.85
C CYS A 202 -17.54 0.93 4.25
N ALA A 203 -16.23 1.18 4.33
CA ALA A 203 -15.52 1.48 5.56
C ALA A 203 -15.50 2.99 5.89
N GLY A 204 -16.05 3.86 5.04
CA GLY A 204 -15.97 5.31 5.22
C GLY A 204 -14.56 5.85 5.00
N LEU A 205 -13.78 5.22 4.13
CA LEU A 205 -12.42 5.60 3.76
C LEU A 205 -12.40 6.23 2.37
N HIS A 206 -11.53 7.21 2.16
CA HIS A 206 -11.32 7.81 0.83
C HIS A 206 -10.15 7.14 0.11
N LEU A 207 -10.42 6.49 -1.04
CA LEU A 207 -9.40 5.77 -1.80
C LEU A 207 -8.46 6.73 -2.54
N ILE A 208 -7.16 6.55 -2.32
CA ILE A 208 -6.08 7.12 -3.11
C ILE A 208 -5.42 5.97 -3.89
N LEU A 209 -5.35 6.04 -5.21
CA LEU A 209 -4.83 4.97 -6.06
C LEU A 209 -3.57 5.41 -6.81
N GLY A 210 -2.47 4.69 -6.60
CA GLY A 210 -1.19 4.91 -7.29
C GLY A 210 -1.18 4.33 -8.70
N LEU A 211 -0.84 5.16 -9.69
CA LEU A 211 -0.64 4.77 -11.08
C LEU A 211 0.82 4.37 -11.34
N ASN A 212 1.00 3.42 -12.24
CA ASN A 212 2.31 2.96 -12.69
C ASN A 212 3.02 4.04 -13.53
N ALA A 213 4.17 4.52 -13.05
CA ALA A 213 5.03 5.48 -13.73
C ALA A 213 6.18 4.83 -14.52
N LEU A 214 6.38 3.51 -14.48
CA LEU A 214 7.39 2.78 -15.26
C LEU A 214 6.88 2.20 -16.58
N HIS A 215 5.58 2.32 -16.88
CA HIS A 215 5.07 1.99 -18.21
C HIS A 215 5.48 3.09 -19.21
N ARG A 216 6.54 2.83 -19.98
CA ARG A 216 7.20 3.81 -20.86
C ARG A 216 7.07 3.46 -22.33
N ASN A 217 6.96 4.49 -23.17
CA ASN A 217 7.12 4.39 -24.62
C ASN A 217 8.62 4.30 -24.99
N PRO A 218 8.97 3.97 -26.25
CA PRO A 218 10.36 3.92 -26.70
C PRO A 218 11.15 5.23 -26.53
N ASP A 219 10.47 6.37 -26.53
CA ASP A 219 11.05 7.71 -26.29
C ASP A 219 11.16 8.07 -24.79
N ASN A 220 10.92 7.10 -23.90
CA ASN A 220 10.87 7.24 -22.44
C ASN A 220 9.73 8.15 -21.92
N SER A 221 8.78 8.52 -22.79
CA SER A 221 7.55 9.18 -22.35
C SER A 221 6.64 8.22 -21.59
N TRP A 222 5.87 8.75 -20.63
CA TRP A 222 4.92 7.94 -19.88
C TRP A 222 3.77 7.46 -20.79
N ASN A 223 3.55 6.14 -20.83
CA ASN A 223 2.47 5.55 -21.60
C ASN A 223 1.17 5.58 -20.79
N THR A 224 0.26 6.47 -21.20
CA THR A 224 -0.99 6.74 -20.49
C THR A 224 -2.11 5.74 -20.77
N SER A 225 -1.93 4.74 -21.63
CA SER A 225 -3.03 3.91 -22.16
C SER A 225 -3.77 3.14 -21.07
N SER A 226 -3.02 2.50 -20.16
CA SER A 226 -3.58 1.76 -19.04
C SER A 226 -4.24 2.70 -18.02
N ALA A 227 -3.57 3.81 -17.68
CA ALA A 227 -4.11 4.84 -16.79
C ALA A 227 -5.42 5.45 -17.31
N LEU A 228 -5.49 5.82 -18.60
CA LEU A 228 -6.69 6.36 -19.22
C LEU A 228 -7.85 5.35 -19.20
N SER A 229 -7.55 4.07 -19.44
CA SER A 229 -8.55 3.00 -19.36
C SER A 229 -9.11 2.85 -17.95
N LEU A 230 -8.23 2.93 -16.93
CA LEU A 230 -8.60 2.89 -15.52
C LEU A 230 -9.46 4.10 -15.12
N LEU A 231 -9.05 5.31 -15.52
CA LEU A 231 -9.82 6.54 -15.28
C LEU A 231 -11.21 6.47 -15.91
N LYS A 232 -11.31 6.02 -17.18
CA LYS A 232 -12.60 5.89 -17.87
C LYS A 232 -13.52 4.89 -17.19
N TYR A 233 -12.99 3.72 -16.81
CA TYR A 233 -13.76 2.70 -16.09
C TYR A 233 -14.29 3.23 -14.76
N SER A 234 -13.40 3.81 -13.95
CA SER A 234 -13.72 4.33 -12.62
C SER A 234 -14.73 5.49 -12.68
N ALA A 235 -14.60 6.37 -13.68
CA ALA A 235 -15.57 7.44 -13.93
C ALA A 235 -16.94 6.90 -14.37
N GLY A 236 -16.98 5.85 -15.21
CA GLY A 236 -18.21 5.17 -15.60
C GLY A 236 -18.95 4.53 -14.42
N LYS A 237 -18.21 4.08 -13.40
CA LYS A 237 -18.73 3.57 -12.12
C LYS A 237 -19.02 4.67 -11.09
N LYS A 238 -18.63 5.92 -11.37
CA LYS A 238 -18.71 7.07 -10.45
C LYS A 238 -17.90 6.89 -9.16
N TYR A 239 -16.74 6.24 -9.26
CA TYR A 239 -15.86 6.02 -8.11
C TYR A 239 -15.08 7.29 -7.76
N ASN A 240 -15.32 7.85 -6.56
CA ASN A 240 -14.61 9.03 -6.08
C ASN A 240 -13.20 8.66 -5.59
N ILE A 241 -12.23 8.69 -6.50
CA ILE A 241 -10.84 8.29 -6.27
C ILE A 241 -9.94 9.51 -6.43
N SER A 242 -8.93 9.62 -5.56
CA SER A 242 -7.79 10.51 -5.77
C SER A 242 -6.56 9.72 -6.24
N TRP A 243 -5.64 10.40 -6.90
CA TRP A 243 -4.63 9.74 -7.73
C TRP A 243 -3.22 10.09 -7.29
N GLU A 244 -2.30 9.17 -7.54
CA GLU A 244 -0.85 9.35 -7.42
C GLU A 244 -0.18 8.81 -8.71
N LEU A 245 1.08 9.20 -8.95
CA LEU A 245 1.88 8.65 -10.04
C LEU A 245 3.24 8.20 -9.53
N GLY A 246 3.45 6.88 -9.55
CA GLY A 246 4.68 6.23 -9.12
C GLY A 246 4.87 6.12 -7.61
N ASN A 247 5.83 5.29 -7.22
CA ASN A 247 6.26 5.11 -5.85
C ASN A 247 7.79 5.08 -5.76
N GLU A 248 8.36 5.97 -4.94
CA GLU A 248 9.81 6.11 -4.73
C GLU A 248 10.64 6.17 -6.03
N PRO A 249 10.38 7.15 -6.92
CA PRO A 249 11.05 7.24 -8.23
C PRO A 249 12.58 7.37 -8.12
N ASN A 250 13.08 7.84 -6.98
CA ASN A 250 14.51 7.89 -6.65
C ASN A 250 15.19 6.50 -6.61
N SER A 251 14.41 5.41 -6.55
CA SER A 251 14.90 4.03 -6.44
C SER A 251 14.70 3.19 -7.72
N TYR A 252 14.13 3.77 -8.79
CA TYR A 252 13.80 3.03 -10.03
C TYR A 252 14.99 2.33 -10.68
N ARG A 253 16.18 2.96 -10.63
CA ARG A 253 17.40 2.38 -11.20
C ARG A 253 17.72 1.03 -10.56
N THR A 254 17.49 0.90 -9.26
CA THR A 254 17.74 -0.33 -8.50
C THR A 254 16.60 -1.33 -8.65
N MET A 255 15.34 -0.87 -8.72
CA MET A 255 14.15 -1.74 -8.73
C MET A 255 13.80 -2.31 -10.11
N ALA A 256 14.02 -1.56 -11.19
CA ALA A 256 13.53 -1.92 -12.53
C ALA A 256 14.58 -1.73 -13.63
N ALA A 257 15.84 -1.43 -13.27
CA ALA A 257 16.91 -1.07 -14.21
C ALA A 257 16.54 0.09 -15.17
N LEU A 258 15.50 0.87 -14.83
CA LEU A 258 15.03 2.03 -15.57
C LEU A 258 15.31 3.29 -14.75
N SER A 259 15.53 4.41 -15.42
CA SER A 259 15.73 5.70 -14.76
C SER A 259 14.80 6.74 -15.37
N VAL A 260 14.03 7.39 -14.52
CA VAL A 260 13.18 8.54 -14.86
C VAL A 260 13.76 9.73 -14.11
N ASN A 261 14.18 10.78 -14.82
CA ASN A 261 14.70 11.97 -14.15
C ASN A 261 13.56 12.85 -13.64
N SER A 262 13.90 13.81 -12.78
CA SER A 262 12.94 14.70 -12.12
C SER A 262 12.13 15.56 -13.10
N SER A 263 12.77 16.11 -14.14
CA SER A 263 12.09 16.89 -15.19
C SER A 263 11.09 16.05 -15.99
N ARG A 264 11.44 14.81 -16.33
CA ARG A 264 10.56 13.87 -17.04
C ARG A 264 9.36 13.53 -16.17
N LEU A 265 9.57 13.21 -14.89
CA LEU A 265 8.47 12.94 -13.98
C LEU A 265 7.56 14.17 -13.80
N ALA A 266 8.11 15.39 -13.75
CA ALA A 266 7.31 16.62 -13.72
C ALA A 266 6.40 16.76 -14.96
N GLN A 267 6.92 16.43 -16.14
CA GLN A 267 6.13 16.41 -17.38
C GLN A 267 5.06 15.32 -17.33
N ASP A 268 5.37 14.14 -16.80
CA ASP A 268 4.43 13.03 -16.67
C ASP A 268 3.28 13.38 -15.69
N TYR A 269 3.57 14.07 -14.57
CA TYR A 269 2.53 14.60 -13.67
C TYR A 269 1.66 15.66 -14.35
N SER A 270 2.26 16.53 -15.17
CA SER A 270 1.51 17.53 -15.94
C SER A 270 0.59 16.87 -16.97
N LEU A 271 1.07 15.81 -17.62
CA LEU A 271 0.26 14.97 -18.52
C LEU A 271 -0.88 14.27 -17.78
N LEU A 272 -0.63 13.71 -16.59
CA LEU A 272 -1.67 13.11 -15.75
C LEU A 272 -2.72 14.15 -15.34
N ARG A 273 -2.32 15.39 -15.01
CA ARG A 273 -3.29 16.46 -14.71
C ARG A 273 -4.21 16.74 -15.89
N THR A 274 -3.66 16.85 -17.09
CA THR A 274 -4.44 17.02 -18.33
C THR A 274 -5.37 15.82 -18.58
N LEU A 275 -4.88 14.61 -18.32
CA LEU A 275 -5.68 13.37 -18.46
C LEU A 275 -6.88 13.36 -17.50
N LEU A 276 -6.67 13.74 -16.24
CA LEU A 276 -7.75 13.87 -15.24
C LEU A 276 -8.78 14.93 -15.65
N GLN A 277 -8.33 16.06 -16.20
CA GLN A 277 -9.21 17.12 -16.71
C GLN A 277 -10.02 16.68 -17.94
N SER A 278 -9.46 15.81 -18.79
CA SER A 278 -10.16 15.25 -19.96
C SER A 278 -11.32 14.33 -19.58
N VAL A 279 -11.28 13.71 -18.40
CA VAL A 279 -12.36 12.86 -17.87
C VAL A 279 -13.20 13.71 -16.92
N ARG A 280 -14.33 14.24 -17.40
CA ARG A 280 -15.18 15.22 -16.68
C ARG A 280 -15.36 14.93 -15.18
N PHE A 281 -15.61 13.67 -14.83
CA PHE A 281 -15.80 13.22 -13.44
C PHE A 281 -14.58 13.47 -12.54
N TYR A 282 -13.36 13.39 -13.07
CA TYR A 282 -12.10 13.59 -12.34
C TYR A 282 -11.45 14.96 -12.57
N SER A 283 -12.13 15.90 -13.23
CA SER A 283 -11.60 17.24 -13.51
C SER A 283 -11.14 18.01 -12.27
N ARG A 284 -11.72 17.69 -11.10
CA ARG A 284 -11.38 18.25 -9.79
C ARG A 284 -10.79 17.22 -8.81
N ALA A 285 -10.42 16.04 -9.28
CA ALA A 285 -9.83 15.01 -8.43
C ALA A 285 -8.51 15.50 -7.83
N ASN A 286 -8.24 15.09 -6.59
CA ASN A 286 -6.94 15.36 -5.98
C ASN A 286 -5.87 14.50 -6.66
N LEU A 287 -4.69 15.10 -6.82
CA LEU A 287 -3.49 14.46 -7.30
C LEU A 287 -2.39 14.69 -6.25
N TYR A 288 -1.84 13.58 -5.75
CA TYR A 288 -0.80 13.53 -4.73
C TYR A 288 0.52 13.04 -5.33
N GLY A 289 1.64 13.37 -4.68
CA GLY A 289 2.97 12.93 -5.11
C GLY A 289 4.10 13.83 -4.61
N PRO A 290 5.36 13.58 -5.02
CA PRO A 290 5.81 12.50 -5.91
C PRO A 290 6.16 11.17 -5.23
N ASN A 291 5.73 10.95 -3.98
CA ASN A 291 5.99 9.71 -3.24
C ASN A 291 7.48 9.34 -3.17
N ILE A 292 8.35 10.33 -2.98
CA ILE A 292 9.78 10.10 -2.83
C ILE A 292 10.03 9.38 -1.50
N GLY A 293 11.01 8.47 -1.49
CA GLY A 293 11.40 7.76 -0.28
C GLY A 293 12.06 8.67 0.76
N ARG A 294 12.77 8.07 1.72
CA ARG A 294 13.45 8.81 2.79
C ARG A 294 14.27 9.99 2.24
N PRO A 295 14.17 11.21 2.81
CA PRO A 295 14.78 12.43 2.26
C PRO A 295 16.30 12.46 2.45
N GLN A 296 16.99 11.57 1.75
CA GLN A 296 18.43 11.58 1.55
C GLN A 296 18.78 12.59 0.44
N LYS A 297 20.09 12.86 0.25
CA LYS A 297 20.55 13.89 -0.69
C LYS A 297 19.99 13.71 -2.12
N ASN A 298 19.98 12.48 -2.63
CA ASN A 298 19.43 12.15 -3.95
C ASN A 298 17.92 12.40 -4.05
N ALA A 299 17.15 12.01 -3.03
CA ALA A 299 15.72 12.24 -2.92
C ALA A 299 15.38 13.74 -2.90
N ILE A 300 16.12 14.53 -2.12
CA ILE A 300 15.93 15.99 -2.04
C ILE A 300 16.25 16.66 -3.38
N MET A 301 17.37 16.29 -4.02
CA MET A 301 17.73 16.82 -5.33
C MET A 301 16.70 16.46 -6.40
N PHE A 302 16.18 15.24 -6.37
CA PHE A 302 15.13 14.80 -7.27
C PHE A 302 13.86 15.65 -7.09
N LEU A 303 13.44 15.84 -5.84
CA LEU A 303 12.28 16.64 -5.48
C LEU A 303 12.43 18.10 -5.96
N ASP A 304 13.57 18.74 -5.67
CA ASP A 304 13.86 20.11 -6.10
C ASP A 304 13.80 20.26 -7.62
N GLY A 305 14.42 19.33 -8.36
CA GLY A 305 14.38 19.33 -9.82
C GLY A 305 12.96 19.23 -10.38
N MET A 306 12.11 18.41 -9.76
CA MET A 306 10.72 18.24 -10.19
C MET A 306 9.90 19.52 -9.93
N TRP A 307 10.06 20.12 -8.74
CA TRP A 307 9.30 21.32 -8.36
C TRP A 307 9.62 22.55 -9.19
N ARG A 308 10.82 22.63 -9.77
CA ARG A 308 11.22 23.72 -10.68
C ARG A 308 10.51 23.66 -12.04
N VAL A 309 10.12 22.46 -12.47
CA VAL A 309 9.58 22.22 -13.82
C VAL A 309 8.07 22.07 -13.82
N ILE A 310 7.49 21.55 -12.74
CA ILE A 310 6.08 21.18 -12.71
C ILE A 310 5.15 22.42 -12.66
N SER A 311 4.26 22.53 -13.65
CA SER A 311 3.30 23.64 -13.73
C SER A 311 2.13 23.50 -12.75
N TYR A 312 1.78 22.27 -12.36
CA TYR A 312 0.76 21.97 -11.37
C TYR A 312 1.39 21.25 -10.18
N LYS A 313 1.34 21.84 -8.99
CA LYS A 313 1.92 21.21 -7.80
C LYS A 313 0.93 20.18 -7.22
N PRO A 314 1.22 18.86 -7.26
CA PRO A 314 0.43 17.88 -6.53
C PRO A 314 0.50 18.19 -5.03
N LYS A 315 -0.54 17.75 -4.31
CA LYS A 315 -0.52 17.79 -2.85
C LYS A 315 0.61 16.89 -2.36
N LEU A 316 1.46 17.43 -1.50
CA LEU A 316 2.56 16.66 -0.93
C LEU A 316 1.98 15.56 -0.03
N PHE A 317 2.62 14.41 -0.07
CA PHE A 317 2.23 13.25 0.72
C PHE A 317 3.47 12.77 1.45
N LEU A 318 3.57 13.07 2.75
CA LEU A 318 4.65 12.57 3.58
C LEU A 318 4.21 11.25 4.19
N GLN A 319 4.69 10.17 3.60
CA GLN A 319 4.39 8.84 4.06
C GLN A 319 5.41 8.39 5.10
N ASN A 320 4.97 8.27 6.36
CA ASN A 320 5.65 7.46 7.37
C ASN A 320 4.78 6.24 7.63
N CYS A 321 5.09 5.14 6.93
CA CYS A 321 4.48 3.84 7.21
C CYS A 321 5.55 2.93 7.82
N ALA A 322 5.21 2.24 8.90
CA ALA A 322 5.99 1.07 9.30
C ALA A 322 5.61 -0.07 8.35
N GLU A 323 6.45 -0.34 7.35
CA GLU A 323 6.26 -1.51 6.47
C GLU A 323 6.38 -2.79 7.29
N ASN A 324 5.26 -3.50 7.44
CA ASN A 324 5.23 -4.84 8.03
C ASN A 324 5.17 -5.91 6.93
N SER A 325 5.58 -7.14 7.25
CA SER A 325 5.69 -8.28 6.34
C SER A 325 4.38 -8.74 5.67
N THR A 326 3.27 -8.07 5.92
CA THR A 326 1.92 -8.42 5.44
C THR A 326 1.43 -7.51 4.30
N GLY A 327 2.18 -6.47 3.91
CA GLY A 327 1.75 -5.54 2.84
C GLY A 327 0.61 -4.59 3.22
N VAL A 328 0.15 -4.64 4.48
CA VAL A 328 -0.77 -3.67 5.10
C VAL A 328 0.02 -2.82 6.08
N CYS A 329 -0.09 -1.50 5.96
CA CYS A 329 0.62 -0.58 6.85
C CYS A 329 -0.31 0.50 7.39
N LEU A 330 -0.17 0.83 8.67
CA LEU A 330 -0.71 2.06 9.22
C LEU A 330 0.21 3.22 8.80
N CYS A 331 -0.39 4.27 8.26
CA CYS A 331 0.32 5.37 7.65
C CYS A 331 -0.21 6.69 8.18
N VAL A 332 0.70 7.57 8.56
CA VAL A 332 0.33 8.95 8.85
C VAL A 332 0.41 9.72 7.53
N LEU A 333 -0.69 10.36 7.16
CA LEU A 333 -0.80 11.16 5.95
C LEU A 333 -1.03 12.62 6.34
N VAL A 334 -0.03 13.45 6.06
CA VAL A 334 0.00 14.86 6.47
C VAL A 334 -0.20 15.77 5.29
#